data_AF-A0A1I6D106-F1
#
_entry.id   AF-A0A1I6D106-F1
#
_cell.length_a   1.000
_cell.length_b   1.000
_cell.length_c   1.000
_cell.angle_alpha   90.00
_cell.angle_beta   90.00
_cell.angle_gamma   90.00
#
_symmetry.space_group_name_H-M   'P 1'
#
loop_
_entity.id
_entity.type
_entity.pdbx_description
1 polymer ?
#
loop_
_entity_poly.entity_id
_entity_poly.type
_entity_poly.pdbx_seq_one_letter_code
_entity_poly.pdbx_strand_id
1 'polypeptide(L)'
;MVFPFSKKTTKRKKKQPVENYYKILNTRANASQLTIKKKYIEMVKMYPPETHPEEFQKIRQAYETLRDPVKRKEYDFLRKFGSKIEKLMDQAFYYFMIEDYDAAEDNLQKALVIAPEMPQIHIILANVALAKDNVQKFYEYFNLALKFTSEKDLISVRLLQATMLIDSERYEEALKILDAAREKYPDQAHNLNSAYLNVYMQLERYEEAWQLIPNMLPEPKDQTADDIHVYIGWINIMIEAEKWDKWSLIQNKVRKLIKSVTDIEDRKMMAMAFVEEHDDYYQVARFKEAEIFIDLACRAMPKDKSYAEKYRQTREMARFEKAFFRLQRDEDIIPLLSLYAFQWFYEDFLGPEMTAFYRKQLGEDFIRQMEQLDEFIVEGIMALKKKYPVIYIRFKAQWDDMITSRYGMLNREARRRLR
;
A
#
# COMPACT_ATOMS: atom_id res chain seq x y z
N MET A 1 -1.73 -2.19 6.34
CA MET A 1 -2.51 -2.37 7.59
C MET A 1 -3.41 -1.16 7.88
N VAL A 2 -4.70 -1.20 7.48
CA VAL A 2 -5.79 -0.35 8.00
C VAL A 2 -7.08 -1.16 7.95
N PHE A 3 -7.44 -1.82 9.06
CA PHE A 3 -8.82 -2.27 9.24
C PHE A 3 -9.71 -1.02 9.42
N PRO A 4 -10.93 -0.98 8.85
CA PRO A 4 -11.81 0.18 8.87
C PRO A 4 -12.50 0.30 10.23
N PHE A 5 -11.72 0.51 11.29
CA PHE A 5 -12.18 1.06 12.56
C PHE A 5 -11.22 2.15 12.99
N SER A 6 -10.98 3.10 12.06
CA SER A 6 -10.34 4.38 12.39
C SER A 6 -11.20 5.14 13.40
N LYS A 7 -10.54 5.50 14.50
CA LYS A 7 -11.05 6.25 15.65
C LYS A 7 -11.77 7.53 15.19
N LYS A 8 -13.10 7.49 15.13
CA LYS A 8 -13.89 8.67 15.50
C LYS A 8 -14.00 8.66 17.01
N THR A 9 -13.36 9.63 17.67
CA THR A 9 -13.64 10.04 19.05
C THR A 9 -15.11 10.43 19.15
N THR A 10 -15.97 9.43 19.27
CA THR A 10 -17.38 9.61 19.53
C THR A 10 -17.48 9.77 21.03
N LYS A 11 -17.87 10.97 21.47
CA LYS A 11 -18.59 11.14 22.75
C LYS A 11 -19.51 9.93 22.87
N ARG A 12 -19.37 9.12 23.94
CA ARG A 12 -20.23 7.96 24.24
C ARG A 12 -21.69 8.36 24.00
N LYS A 13 -22.22 8.11 22.80
CA LYS A 13 -23.65 8.16 22.55
C LYS A 13 -24.19 7.04 23.43
N LYS A 14 -25.05 7.38 24.41
CA LYS A 14 -25.82 6.39 25.16
C LYS A 14 -26.34 5.37 24.13
N LYS A 15 -25.89 4.11 24.23
CA LYS A 15 -26.37 2.99 23.39
C LYS A 15 -27.89 3.08 23.40
N GLN A 16 -28.52 3.36 22.26
CA GLN A 16 -29.97 3.23 22.15
C GLN A 16 -30.28 1.77 22.49
N PRO A 17 -31.13 1.49 23.50
CA PRO A 17 -31.46 0.13 23.84
C PRO A 17 -32.08 -0.53 22.62
N VAL A 18 -31.60 -1.72 22.23
CA VAL A 18 -32.23 -2.55 21.19
C VAL A 18 -33.72 -2.59 21.48
N GLU A 19 -34.53 -2.01 20.58
CA GLU A 19 -35.97 -1.93 20.79
C GLU A 19 -36.51 -3.35 21.00
N ASN A 20 -37.21 -3.56 22.12
CA ASN A 20 -37.68 -4.87 22.49
C ASN A 20 -38.92 -5.21 21.66
N TYR A 21 -38.80 -6.04 20.63
CA TYR A 21 -39.88 -6.43 19.73
C TYR A 21 -41.06 -7.07 20.47
N TYR A 22 -40.80 -7.75 21.59
CA TYR A 22 -41.88 -8.25 22.45
C TYR A 22 -42.64 -7.10 23.12
N LYS A 23 -41.95 -6.04 23.56
CA LYS A 23 -42.62 -4.85 24.10
C LYS A 23 -43.41 -4.11 23.02
N ILE A 24 -42.86 -4.00 21.80
CA ILE A 24 -43.54 -3.36 20.66
C ILE A 24 -44.85 -4.08 20.32
N LEU A 25 -44.84 -5.42 20.26
CA LEU A 25 -46.07 -6.20 20.04
C LEU A 25 -46.90 -6.42 21.30
N ASN A 26 -46.52 -5.83 22.44
CA ASN A 26 -47.17 -6.06 23.74
C ASN A 26 -47.34 -7.56 24.07
N THR A 27 -46.26 -8.31 23.90
CA THR A 27 -46.16 -9.76 24.13
C THR A 27 -45.01 -10.10 25.08
N ARG A 28 -44.95 -11.36 25.52
CA ARG A 28 -43.84 -11.90 26.31
C ARG A 28 -42.91 -12.75 25.44
N ALA A 29 -41.66 -12.92 25.86
CA ALA A 29 -40.67 -13.72 25.12
C ALA A 29 -41.08 -15.19 24.91
N ASN A 30 -41.96 -15.72 25.76
CA ASN A 30 -42.52 -17.08 25.64
C ASN A 30 -43.84 -17.14 24.85
N ALA A 31 -44.28 -16.05 24.20
CA ALA A 31 -45.53 -16.04 23.45
C ALA A 31 -45.49 -17.02 22.26
N SER A 32 -46.60 -17.75 22.06
CA SER A 32 -46.74 -18.65 20.91
C SER A 32 -46.88 -17.85 19.61
N GLN A 33 -46.67 -18.49 18.46
CA GLN A 33 -46.84 -17.85 17.16
C GLN A 33 -48.27 -17.34 16.93
N LEU A 34 -49.27 -18.07 17.44
CA LEU A 34 -50.66 -17.65 17.43
C LEU A 34 -50.87 -16.36 18.25
N THR A 35 -50.25 -16.28 19.43
CA THR A 35 -50.31 -15.08 20.28
C THR A 35 -49.62 -13.89 19.63
N ILE A 36 -48.46 -14.08 19.00
CA ILE A 36 -47.72 -13.03 18.26
C ILE A 36 -48.57 -12.48 17.10
N LYS A 37 -49.19 -13.37 16.30
CA LYS A 37 -50.08 -12.97 15.21
C LYS A 37 -51.31 -12.20 15.71
N LYS A 38 -51.95 -12.69 16.78
CA LYS A 38 -53.11 -12.01 17.40
C LYS A 38 -52.74 -10.60 17.85
N LYS A 39 -51.60 -10.47 18.51
CA LYS A 39 -51.11 -9.19 19.05
C LYS A 39 -50.66 -8.21 17.97
N TYR A 40 -50.07 -8.70 16.88
CA TYR A 40 -49.83 -7.88 15.70
C TYR A 40 -51.12 -7.28 15.14
N ILE A 41 -52.19 -8.07 14.98
CA ILE A 41 -53.49 -7.57 14.49
C ILE A 41 -54.08 -6.52 15.44
N GLU A 42 -53.97 -6.72 16.75
CA GLU A 42 -54.39 -5.73 17.76
C GLU A 42 -53.59 -4.42 17.63
N MET A 43 -52.27 -4.50 17.48
CA MET A 43 -51.40 -3.33 17.33
C MET A 43 -51.64 -2.57 16.02
N VAL A 44 -51.88 -3.26 14.90
CA VAL A 44 -52.19 -2.60 13.62
C VAL A 44 -53.54 -1.87 13.66
N LYS A 45 -54.52 -2.37 14.41
CA LYS A 45 -55.80 -1.66 14.62
C LYS A 45 -55.64 -0.40 15.46
N MET A 46 -54.74 -0.41 16.44
CA MET A 46 -54.43 0.76 17.28
C MET A 46 -53.54 1.78 16.56
N TYR A 47 -52.66 1.32 15.68
CA TYR A 47 -51.72 2.15 14.91
C TYR A 47 -51.82 1.84 13.40
N PRO A 48 -52.87 2.33 12.71
CA PRO A 48 -53.02 2.13 11.28
C PRO A 48 -51.95 2.88 10.48
N PRO A 49 -51.49 2.36 9.32
CA PRO A 49 -50.43 2.97 8.51
C PRO A 49 -50.78 4.37 7.99
N GLU A 50 -52.07 4.67 7.82
CA GLU A 50 -52.54 5.97 7.31
C GLU A 50 -52.40 7.10 8.33
N THR A 51 -52.45 6.79 9.62
CA THR A 51 -52.44 7.78 10.71
C THR A 51 -51.19 7.69 11.60
N HIS A 52 -50.55 6.52 11.65
CA HIS A 52 -49.39 6.22 12.49
C HIS A 52 -48.32 5.43 11.69
N PRO A 53 -47.76 6.01 10.61
CA PRO A 53 -46.87 5.31 9.70
C PRO A 53 -45.57 4.84 10.36
N GLU A 54 -45.00 5.63 11.29
CA GLU A 54 -43.75 5.30 11.98
C GLU A 54 -43.93 4.14 12.98
N GLU A 55 -44.98 4.17 13.79
CA GLU A 55 -45.32 3.12 14.75
C GLU A 55 -45.67 1.82 14.02
N PHE A 56 -46.45 1.93 12.93
CA PHE A 56 -46.78 0.79 12.08
C PHE A 56 -45.52 0.12 11.53
N GLN A 57 -44.53 0.89 11.09
CA GLN A 57 -43.26 0.34 10.59
C GLN A 57 -42.52 -0.47 11.67
N LYS A 58 -42.47 0.04 12.91
CA LYS A 58 -41.87 -0.68 14.05
C LYS A 58 -42.65 -1.95 14.40
N ILE A 59 -43.98 -1.89 14.42
CA ILE A 59 -44.87 -3.02 14.67
C ILE A 59 -44.68 -4.11 13.61
N ARG A 60 -44.61 -3.71 12.34
CA ARG A 60 -44.38 -4.62 11.22
C ARG A 60 -43.01 -5.30 11.33
N GLN A 61 -41.96 -4.55 11.59
CA GLN A 61 -40.60 -5.08 11.77
C GLN A 61 -40.53 -6.07 12.94
N ALA A 62 -41.15 -5.73 14.07
CA ALA A 62 -41.23 -6.61 15.23
C ALA A 62 -41.98 -7.91 14.90
N TYR A 63 -43.09 -7.84 14.16
CA TYR A 63 -43.83 -9.03 13.74
C TYR A 63 -43.08 -9.87 12.71
N GLU A 64 -42.47 -9.27 11.70
CA GLU A 64 -41.69 -9.99 10.69
C GLU A 64 -40.50 -10.74 11.31
N THR A 65 -39.89 -10.16 12.34
CA THR A 65 -38.80 -10.82 13.08
C THR A 65 -39.32 -11.93 14.01
N LEU A 66 -40.39 -11.68 14.78
CA LEU A 66 -40.88 -12.63 15.78
C LEU A 66 -41.73 -13.77 15.20
N ARG A 67 -42.32 -13.57 14.01
CA ARG A 67 -43.13 -14.60 13.31
C ARG A 67 -42.25 -15.71 12.73
N ASP A 68 -41.08 -15.37 12.22
CA ASP A 68 -40.14 -16.31 11.64
C ASP A 68 -39.35 -17.00 12.77
N PRO A 69 -39.44 -18.34 12.91
CA PRO A 69 -38.75 -19.07 13.98
C PRO A 69 -37.23 -18.88 13.98
N VAL A 70 -36.61 -18.75 12.81
CA VAL A 70 -35.16 -18.57 12.67
C VAL A 70 -34.77 -17.16 13.11
N LYS A 71 -35.43 -16.14 12.57
CA LYS A 71 -35.17 -14.73 12.92
C LYS A 71 -35.49 -14.44 14.39
N ARG A 72 -36.52 -15.07 14.96
CA ARG A 72 -36.85 -14.94 16.38
C ARG A 72 -35.76 -15.53 17.26
N LYS A 73 -35.23 -16.71 16.90
CA LYS A 73 -34.13 -17.36 17.63
C LYS A 73 -32.87 -16.50 17.61
N GLU A 74 -32.51 -15.96 16.44
CA GLU A 74 -31.39 -15.03 16.28
C GLU A 74 -31.58 -13.75 17.10
N TYR A 75 -32.78 -13.16 17.06
CA TYR A 75 -33.13 -11.98 17.83
C TYR A 75 -33.02 -12.22 19.35
N ASP A 76 -33.60 -13.32 19.84
CA ASP A 76 -33.53 -13.71 21.25
C ASP A 76 -32.09 -13.97 21.70
N PHE A 77 -31.30 -14.60 20.82
CA PHE A 77 -29.88 -14.86 21.04
C PHE A 77 -29.08 -13.56 21.17
N LEU A 78 -29.18 -12.66 20.21
CA LEU A 78 -28.49 -11.37 20.21
C LEU A 78 -28.89 -10.51 21.42
N ARG A 79 -30.19 -10.47 21.74
CA ARG A 79 -30.70 -9.73 22.90
C ARG A 79 -30.16 -10.27 24.23
N LYS A 80 -29.99 -11.59 24.36
CA LYS A 80 -29.54 -12.23 25.61
C LYS A 80 -28.02 -12.26 25.76
N PHE A 81 -27.30 -12.47 24.67
CA PHE A 81 -25.87 -12.77 24.71
C PHE A 81 -24.98 -11.80 23.93
N GLY A 82 -25.55 -10.92 23.08
CA GLY A 82 -24.78 -10.05 22.18
C GLY A 82 -23.76 -9.17 22.91
N SER A 83 -24.15 -8.52 24.01
CA SER A 83 -23.22 -7.69 24.80
C SER A 83 -22.09 -8.48 25.48
N LYS A 84 -22.35 -9.77 25.81
CA LYS A 84 -21.33 -10.65 26.39
C LYS A 84 -20.34 -11.09 25.32
N ILE A 85 -20.82 -11.44 24.13
CA ILE A 85 -19.96 -11.81 22.98
C ILE A 85 -19.11 -10.61 22.56
N GLU A 86 -19.72 -9.42 22.40
CA GLU A 86 -19.02 -8.17 22.08
C GLU A 86 -17.89 -7.91 23.07
N LYS A 87 -18.16 -8.00 24.38
CA LYS A 87 -17.14 -7.83 25.42
C LYS A 87 -15.99 -8.84 25.30
N LEU A 88 -16.30 -10.11 25.04
CA LEU A 88 -15.27 -11.14 24.88
C LEU A 88 -14.40 -10.90 23.64
N MET A 89 -15.00 -10.48 22.53
CA MET A 89 -14.28 -10.12 21.32
C MET A 89 -13.42 -8.86 21.50
N ASP A 90 -13.93 -7.84 22.19
CA ASP A 90 -13.16 -6.63 22.54
C ASP A 90 -11.94 -6.97 23.42
N GLN A 91 -12.12 -7.88 24.39
CA GLN A 91 -11.04 -8.37 25.23
C GLN A 91 -10.03 -9.17 24.41
N ALA A 92 -10.48 -10.07 23.53
CA ALA A 92 -9.61 -10.83 22.65
C ALA A 92 -8.78 -9.91 21.74
N PHE A 93 -9.40 -8.87 21.17
CA PHE A 93 -8.70 -7.88 20.37
C PHE A 93 -7.65 -7.13 21.19
N TYR A 94 -7.98 -6.71 22.42
CA TYR A 94 -7.00 -6.08 23.32
C TYR A 94 -5.79 -6.99 23.56
N TYR A 95 -6.02 -8.26 23.90
CA TYR A 95 -4.95 -9.23 24.15
C TYR A 95 -4.12 -9.50 22.89
N PHE A 96 -4.75 -9.60 21.72
CA PHE A 96 -4.05 -9.73 20.44
C PHE A 96 -3.12 -8.54 20.18
N MET A 97 -3.57 -7.31 20.45
CA MET A 97 -2.77 -6.09 20.23
C MET A 97 -1.55 -5.97 21.16
N ILE A 98 -1.58 -6.62 22.32
CA ILE A 98 -0.43 -6.71 23.23
C ILE A 98 0.33 -8.05 23.09
N GLU A 99 0.05 -8.78 22.00
CA GLU A 99 0.70 -10.04 21.62
C GLU A 99 0.49 -11.20 22.62
N ASP A 100 -0.49 -11.10 23.52
CA ASP A 100 -0.92 -12.18 24.39
C ASP A 100 -1.95 -13.06 23.66
N TYR A 101 -1.45 -13.86 22.72
CA TYR A 101 -2.28 -14.66 21.83
C TYR A 101 -3.04 -15.78 22.55
N ASP A 102 -2.51 -16.29 23.66
CA ASP A 102 -3.18 -17.31 24.47
C ASP A 102 -4.40 -16.72 25.19
N ALA A 103 -4.27 -15.54 25.80
CA ALA A 103 -5.41 -14.84 26.39
C ALA A 103 -6.44 -14.42 25.32
N ALA A 104 -5.99 -14.06 24.11
CA ALA A 104 -6.87 -13.79 22.99
C ALA A 104 -7.68 -15.04 22.59
N GLU A 105 -7.00 -16.18 22.40
CA GLU A 105 -7.63 -17.47 22.09
C GLU A 105 -8.64 -17.86 23.17
N ASP A 106 -8.28 -17.73 24.45
CA ASP A 106 -9.16 -18.04 25.59
C ASP A 106 -10.47 -17.23 25.60
N ASN A 107 -10.39 -15.93 25.30
CA ASN A 107 -11.59 -15.08 25.24
C ASN A 107 -12.47 -15.44 24.04
N LEU A 108 -11.86 -15.78 22.89
CA LEU A 108 -12.57 -16.23 21.71
C LEU A 108 -13.22 -17.60 21.90
N GLN A 109 -12.56 -18.53 22.60
CA GLN A 109 -13.17 -19.83 22.93
C GLN A 109 -14.38 -19.66 23.85
N LYS A 110 -14.31 -18.76 24.83
CA LYS A 110 -15.49 -18.40 25.65
C LYS A 110 -16.62 -17.81 24.80
N ALA A 111 -16.29 -17.03 23.77
CA ALA A 111 -17.28 -16.49 22.84
C ALA A 111 -17.87 -17.58 21.95
N LEU A 112 -17.04 -18.53 21.49
CA LEU A 112 -17.42 -19.64 20.64
C LEU A 112 -18.39 -20.61 21.33
N VAL A 113 -18.23 -20.84 22.64
CA VAL A 113 -19.19 -21.62 23.45
C VAL A 113 -20.60 -21.00 23.40
N ILE A 114 -20.68 -19.68 23.28
CA ILE A 114 -21.96 -18.95 23.22
C ILE A 114 -22.49 -18.94 21.78
N ALA A 115 -21.64 -18.61 20.81
CA ALA A 115 -22.00 -18.42 19.40
C ALA A 115 -21.13 -19.27 18.45
N PRO A 116 -21.31 -20.60 18.41
CA PRO A 116 -20.42 -21.50 17.65
C PRO A 116 -20.53 -21.31 16.13
N GLU A 117 -21.63 -20.75 15.64
CA GLU A 117 -21.92 -20.55 14.21
C GLU A 117 -21.63 -19.10 13.76
N MET A 118 -20.97 -18.28 14.58
CA MET A 118 -20.67 -16.89 14.23
C MET A 118 -19.36 -16.80 13.43
N PRO A 119 -19.38 -16.45 12.13
CA PRO A 119 -18.18 -16.44 11.29
C PRO A 119 -17.06 -15.55 11.83
N GLN A 120 -17.41 -14.41 12.44
CA GLN A 120 -16.47 -13.42 12.94
C GLN A 120 -15.55 -14.00 14.03
N ILE A 121 -16.07 -14.87 14.90
CA ILE A 121 -15.26 -15.48 15.97
C ILE A 121 -14.21 -16.40 15.34
N HIS A 122 -14.60 -17.20 14.35
CA HIS A 122 -13.69 -18.09 13.61
C HIS A 122 -12.63 -17.31 12.84
N ILE A 123 -12.99 -16.20 12.20
CA ILE A 123 -12.03 -15.33 11.50
C ILE A 123 -10.97 -14.78 12.47
N ILE A 124 -11.38 -14.31 13.66
CA ILE A 124 -10.42 -13.80 14.64
C ILE A 124 -9.56 -14.94 15.20
N LEU A 125 -10.14 -16.13 15.45
CA LEU A 125 -9.37 -17.31 15.86
C LEU A 125 -8.35 -17.73 14.78
N ALA A 126 -8.70 -17.62 13.50
CA ALA A 126 -7.77 -17.87 12.41
C ALA A 126 -6.60 -16.89 12.45
N ASN A 127 -6.87 -15.59 12.67
CA ASN A 127 -5.81 -14.58 12.81
C ASN A 127 -4.89 -14.86 14.01
N VAL A 128 -5.46 -15.23 15.16
CA VAL A 128 -4.68 -15.66 16.33
C VAL A 128 -3.82 -16.89 16.02
N ALA A 129 -4.38 -17.87 15.31
CA ALA A 129 -3.64 -19.06 14.91
C ALA A 129 -2.46 -18.72 13.98
N LEU A 130 -2.67 -17.80 13.02
CA LEU A 130 -1.62 -17.35 12.11
C LEU A 130 -0.52 -16.57 12.83
N ALA A 131 -0.86 -15.70 13.78
CA ALA A 131 0.10 -15.00 14.64
C ALA A 131 0.93 -15.95 15.52
N LYS A 132 0.38 -17.12 15.86
CA LYS A 132 1.07 -18.22 16.55
C LYS A 132 1.81 -19.17 15.58
N ASP A 133 1.93 -18.80 14.30
CA ASP A 133 2.46 -19.61 13.18
C ASP A 133 1.81 -21.00 13.04
N ASN A 134 0.57 -21.15 13.50
CA ASN A 134 -0.21 -22.38 13.37
C ASN A 134 -1.11 -22.32 12.13
N VAL A 135 -0.49 -22.52 10.97
CA VAL A 135 -1.13 -22.47 9.65
C VAL A 135 -2.27 -23.50 9.52
N GLN A 136 -2.10 -24.68 10.12
CA GLN A 136 -3.12 -25.72 10.09
C GLN A 136 -4.41 -25.24 10.75
N LYS A 137 -4.32 -24.70 11.98
CA LYS A 137 -5.48 -24.12 12.67
C LYS A 137 -6.05 -22.91 11.92
N PHE A 138 -5.22 -22.08 11.29
CA PHE A 138 -5.69 -20.97 10.47
C PHE A 138 -6.67 -21.45 9.39
N TYR A 139 -6.32 -22.48 8.63
CA TYR A 139 -7.20 -23.05 7.61
C TYR A 139 -8.45 -23.71 8.18
N GLU A 140 -8.33 -24.42 9.31
CA GLU A 140 -9.47 -25.03 10.00
C GLU A 140 -10.51 -23.98 10.42
N TYR A 141 -10.07 -22.90 11.06
CA TYR A 141 -10.96 -21.82 11.47
C TYR A 141 -11.54 -21.07 10.27
N PHE A 142 -10.77 -20.81 9.20
CA PHE A 142 -11.33 -20.19 8.00
C PHE A 142 -12.38 -21.06 7.30
N ASN A 143 -12.17 -22.38 7.26
CA ASN A 143 -13.17 -23.30 6.72
C ASN A 143 -14.47 -23.26 7.53
N LEU A 144 -14.39 -23.13 8.85
CA LEU A 144 -15.56 -22.91 9.71
C LEU A 144 -16.21 -21.55 9.43
N ALA A 145 -15.44 -20.47 9.31
CA ALA A 145 -15.98 -19.15 8.98
C ALA A 145 -16.75 -19.17 7.65
N LEU A 146 -16.18 -19.78 6.62
CA LEU A 146 -16.80 -19.91 5.30
C LEU A 146 -18.08 -20.74 5.34
N LYS A 147 -18.11 -21.82 6.13
CA LYS A 147 -19.30 -22.68 6.30
C LYS A 147 -20.51 -21.90 6.84
N PHE A 148 -20.28 -20.93 7.72
CA PHE A 148 -21.34 -20.15 8.36
C PHE A 148 -21.60 -18.79 7.69
N THR A 149 -20.86 -18.47 6.63
CA THR A 149 -21.01 -17.21 5.89
C THR A 149 -22.06 -17.36 4.79
N SER A 150 -22.86 -16.31 4.58
CA SER A 150 -23.86 -16.30 3.53
C SER A 150 -23.21 -16.26 2.14
N GLU A 151 -23.83 -16.88 1.13
CA GLU A 151 -23.22 -17.06 -0.18
C GLU A 151 -22.75 -15.76 -0.84
N LYS A 152 -23.54 -14.68 -0.69
CA LYS A 152 -23.21 -13.34 -1.19
C LYS A 152 -21.97 -12.71 -0.54
N ASP A 153 -21.58 -13.15 0.65
CA ASP A 153 -20.47 -12.59 1.42
C ASP A 153 -19.20 -13.47 1.34
N LEU A 154 -19.27 -14.64 0.69
CA LEU A 154 -18.17 -15.60 0.64
C LEU A 154 -16.92 -15.05 -0.03
N ILE A 155 -17.06 -14.26 -1.11
CA ILE A 155 -15.90 -13.66 -1.78
C ILE A 155 -15.17 -12.67 -0.85
N SER A 156 -15.90 -11.90 -0.05
CA SER A 156 -15.32 -10.97 0.92
C SER A 156 -14.56 -11.71 2.02
N VAL A 157 -15.05 -12.87 2.47
CA VAL A 157 -14.34 -13.71 3.44
C VAL A 157 -13.10 -14.36 2.82
N ARG A 158 -13.14 -14.76 1.54
CA ARG A 158 -11.96 -15.23 0.81
C ARG A 158 -10.91 -14.15 0.61
N LEU A 159 -11.34 -12.93 0.28
CA LEU A 159 -10.46 -11.77 0.20
C LEU A 159 -9.76 -11.55 1.54
N LEU A 160 -10.52 -11.57 2.65
CA LEU A 160 -9.95 -11.43 3.99
C LEU A 160 -8.94 -12.54 4.32
N GLN A 161 -9.24 -13.79 3.94
CA GLN A 161 -8.32 -14.91 4.08
C GLN A 161 -6.99 -14.66 3.33
N ALA A 162 -7.09 -14.24 2.07
CA ALA A 162 -5.92 -13.93 1.25
C ALA A 162 -5.14 -12.74 1.84
N THR A 163 -5.82 -11.68 2.29
CA THR A 163 -5.16 -10.53 2.94
C THR A 163 -4.38 -10.93 4.18
N MET A 164 -4.92 -11.80 5.04
CA MET A 164 -4.18 -12.28 6.21
C MET A 164 -2.92 -13.06 5.84
N LEU A 165 -2.97 -13.85 4.75
CA LEU A 165 -1.80 -14.55 4.23
C LEU A 165 -0.77 -13.59 3.63
N ILE A 166 -1.21 -12.55 2.90
CA ILE A 166 -0.34 -11.49 2.37
C ILE A 166 0.37 -10.76 3.50
N ASP A 167 -0.36 -10.35 4.54
CA ASP A 167 0.19 -9.65 5.70
C ASP A 167 1.17 -10.52 6.50
N SER A 168 1.11 -11.85 6.32
CA SER A 168 2.04 -12.82 6.93
C SER A 168 3.10 -13.33 5.93
N GLU A 169 3.30 -12.62 4.81
CA GLU A 169 4.30 -12.91 3.77
C GLU A 169 4.11 -14.29 3.07
N ARG A 170 2.92 -14.89 3.17
CA ARG A 170 2.56 -16.18 2.55
C ARG A 170 1.91 -15.96 1.18
N TYR A 171 2.63 -15.31 0.29
CA TYR A 171 2.10 -14.82 -1.00
C TYR A 171 1.57 -15.92 -1.91
N GLU A 172 2.24 -17.07 -1.99
CA GLU A 172 1.78 -18.16 -2.87
C GLU A 172 0.55 -18.88 -2.35
N GLU A 173 0.39 -18.96 -1.03
CA GLU A 173 -0.83 -19.47 -0.41
C GLU A 173 -1.99 -18.48 -0.64
N ALA A 174 -1.73 -17.17 -0.49
CA ALA A 174 -2.70 -16.13 -0.79
C ALA A 174 -3.16 -16.20 -2.25
N LEU A 175 -2.22 -16.38 -3.19
CA LEU A 175 -2.54 -16.47 -4.62
C LEU A 175 -3.49 -17.63 -4.92
N LYS A 176 -3.24 -18.83 -4.37
CA LYS A 176 -4.13 -19.99 -4.52
C LYS A 176 -5.55 -19.70 -4.04
N ILE A 177 -5.70 -18.97 -2.93
CA ILE A 177 -7.00 -18.56 -2.41
C ILE A 177 -7.70 -17.58 -3.35
N LEU A 178 -6.95 -16.60 -3.88
CA LEU A 178 -7.47 -15.62 -4.83
C LEU A 178 -7.91 -16.30 -6.14
N ASP A 179 -7.12 -17.22 -6.68
CA ASP A 179 -7.43 -17.97 -7.91
C ASP A 179 -8.70 -18.79 -7.77
N ALA A 180 -8.81 -19.57 -6.69
CA ALA A 180 -10.01 -20.34 -6.40
C ALA A 180 -11.25 -19.44 -6.21
N ALA A 181 -11.09 -18.26 -5.61
CA ALA A 181 -12.17 -17.30 -5.45
C ALA A 181 -12.58 -16.65 -6.78
N ARG A 182 -11.63 -16.30 -7.63
CA ARG A 182 -11.87 -15.72 -8.96
C ARG A 182 -12.60 -16.72 -9.88
N GLU A 183 -12.18 -17.98 -9.90
CA GLU A 183 -12.83 -19.04 -10.69
C GLU A 183 -14.28 -19.27 -10.25
N LYS A 184 -14.51 -19.28 -8.93
CA LYS A 184 -15.85 -19.52 -8.38
C LYS A 184 -16.79 -18.32 -8.51
N TYR A 185 -16.27 -17.10 -8.50
CA TYR A 185 -17.06 -15.86 -8.49
C TYR A 185 -16.60 -14.89 -9.61
N PRO A 186 -16.70 -15.28 -10.89
CA PRO A 186 -16.15 -14.49 -12.00
C PRO A 186 -16.74 -13.08 -12.09
N ASP A 187 -18.04 -12.91 -11.83
CA ASP A 187 -18.72 -11.61 -11.88
C ASP A 187 -18.22 -10.62 -10.81
N GLN A 188 -17.64 -11.14 -9.73
CA GLN A 188 -17.13 -10.36 -8.60
C GLN A 188 -15.60 -10.35 -8.55
N ALA A 189 -14.92 -10.89 -9.57
CA ALA A 189 -13.47 -11.02 -9.61
C ALA A 189 -12.73 -9.68 -9.49
N HIS A 190 -13.36 -8.58 -9.91
CA HIS A 190 -12.80 -7.23 -9.78
C HIS A 190 -12.51 -6.84 -8.32
N ASN A 191 -13.28 -7.36 -7.36
CA ASN A 191 -13.07 -7.13 -5.92
C ASN A 191 -11.74 -7.71 -5.41
N LEU A 192 -11.13 -8.63 -6.14
CA LEU A 192 -9.87 -9.29 -5.76
C LEU A 192 -8.64 -8.59 -6.33
N ASN A 193 -8.81 -7.65 -7.27
CA ASN A 193 -7.71 -7.10 -8.06
C ASN A 193 -6.63 -6.43 -7.21
N SER A 194 -6.99 -5.70 -6.16
CA SER A 194 -6.01 -5.08 -5.26
C SER A 194 -5.15 -6.10 -4.52
N ALA A 195 -5.73 -7.23 -4.10
CA ALA A 195 -4.98 -8.30 -3.45
C ALA A 195 -4.07 -9.03 -4.43
N TYR A 196 -4.55 -9.31 -5.66
CA TYR A 196 -3.70 -9.84 -6.73
C TYR A 196 -2.53 -8.93 -7.05
N LEU A 197 -2.78 -7.62 -7.18
CA LEU A 197 -1.74 -6.65 -7.47
C LEU A 197 -0.65 -6.67 -6.40
N ASN A 198 -1.04 -6.66 -5.13
CA ASN A 198 -0.11 -6.75 -4.01
C ASN A 198 0.74 -8.04 -4.09
N VAL A 199 0.09 -9.20 -4.25
CA VAL A 199 0.77 -10.50 -4.36
C VAL A 199 1.73 -10.54 -5.55
N TYR A 200 1.31 -10.05 -6.72
CA TYR A 200 2.18 -10.01 -7.90
C TYR A 200 3.40 -9.12 -7.70
N MET A 201 3.24 -7.97 -7.03
CA MET A 201 4.38 -7.11 -6.72
C MET A 201 5.37 -7.78 -5.76
N GLN A 202 4.88 -8.45 -4.71
CA GLN A 202 5.75 -9.13 -3.73
C GLN A 202 6.46 -10.35 -4.31
N LEU A 203 5.84 -11.03 -5.28
CA LEU A 203 6.44 -12.15 -6.01
C LEU A 203 7.24 -11.71 -7.24
N GLU A 204 7.44 -10.40 -7.44
CA GLU A 204 8.13 -9.82 -8.61
C GLU A 204 7.52 -10.25 -9.97
N ARG A 205 6.22 -10.59 -9.98
CA ARG A 205 5.43 -11.00 -11.14
C ARG A 205 4.91 -9.77 -11.89
N TYR A 206 5.85 -8.94 -12.35
CA TYR A 206 5.53 -7.62 -12.89
C TYR A 206 4.72 -7.66 -14.20
N GLU A 207 4.83 -8.73 -15.00
CA GLU A 207 4.05 -8.85 -16.23
C GLU A 207 2.56 -9.06 -15.95
N GLU A 208 2.22 -9.91 -14.97
CA GLU A 208 0.85 -10.12 -14.54
C GLU A 208 0.27 -8.88 -13.86
N ALA A 209 1.08 -8.19 -13.04
CA ALA A 209 0.70 -6.89 -12.46
C ALA A 209 0.41 -5.85 -13.56
N TRP A 210 1.24 -5.80 -14.60
CA TRP A 210 1.11 -4.89 -15.73
C TRP A 210 -0.18 -5.11 -16.52
N GLN A 211 -0.58 -6.37 -16.71
CA GLN A 211 -1.83 -6.72 -17.40
C GLN A 211 -3.06 -6.41 -16.55
N LEU A 212 -2.93 -6.50 -15.22
CA LEU A 212 -4.04 -6.31 -14.29
C LEU A 212 -4.38 -4.83 -14.07
N ILE A 213 -3.37 -3.99 -13.84
CA ILE A 213 -3.57 -2.63 -13.32
C ILE A 213 -4.46 -1.72 -14.16
N PRO A 214 -4.49 -1.77 -15.52
CA PRO A 214 -5.38 -0.92 -16.30
C PRO A 214 -6.86 -1.22 -16.05
N ASN A 215 -7.19 -2.47 -15.67
CA ASN A 215 -8.56 -2.91 -15.39
C ASN A 215 -9.08 -2.43 -14.03
N MET A 216 -8.23 -1.78 -13.23
CA MET A 216 -8.59 -1.21 -11.94
C MET A 216 -9.03 0.27 -12.06
N LEU A 217 -8.79 0.90 -13.21
CA LEU A 217 -9.18 2.28 -13.44
C LEU A 217 -10.65 2.39 -13.86
N PRO A 218 -11.43 3.32 -13.28
CA PRO A 218 -12.74 3.68 -13.79
C PRO A 218 -12.67 4.26 -15.20
N GLU A 219 -13.83 4.32 -15.86
CA GLU A 219 -14.00 5.06 -17.12
C GLU A 219 -13.55 6.53 -16.93
N PRO A 220 -12.91 7.17 -17.93
CA PRO A 220 -12.29 8.49 -17.75
C PRO A 220 -13.21 9.59 -17.22
N LYS A 221 -14.52 9.48 -17.47
CA LYS A 221 -15.55 10.44 -17.00
C LYS A 221 -15.89 10.28 -15.51
N ASP A 222 -15.63 9.11 -14.96
CA ASP A 222 -15.97 8.71 -13.59
C ASP A 222 -14.73 8.73 -12.68
N GLN A 223 -13.55 9.08 -13.23
CA GLN A 223 -12.31 9.17 -12.47
C GLN A 223 -12.32 10.38 -11.52
N THR A 224 -11.76 10.15 -10.33
CA THR A 224 -11.61 11.10 -9.23
C THR A 224 -10.14 11.26 -8.88
N ALA A 225 -9.82 12.21 -7.99
CA ALA A 225 -8.45 12.40 -7.54
C ALA A 225 -7.84 11.13 -6.90
N ASP A 226 -8.65 10.29 -6.26
CA ASP A 226 -8.21 9.05 -5.60
C ASP A 226 -7.65 8.01 -6.57
N ASP A 227 -8.04 8.06 -7.85
CA ASP A 227 -7.52 7.16 -8.88
C ASP A 227 -6.02 7.39 -9.18
N ILE A 228 -5.43 8.45 -8.61
CA ILE A 228 -4.00 8.72 -8.69
C ILE A 228 -3.15 7.57 -8.15
N HIS A 229 -3.62 6.86 -7.12
CA HIS A 229 -2.88 5.74 -6.54
C HIS A 229 -2.76 4.55 -7.49
N VAL A 230 -3.76 4.33 -8.34
CA VAL A 230 -3.69 3.30 -9.39
C VAL A 230 -2.68 3.71 -10.47
N TYR A 231 -2.63 4.99 -10.83
CA TYR A 231 -1.62 5.48 -11.77
C TYR A 231 -0.20 5.43 -11.21
N ILE A 232 0.00 5.77 -9.93
CA ILE A 232 1.29 5.62 -9.24
C ILE A 232 1.73 4.16 -9.28
N GLY A 233 0.86 3.22 -8.92
CA GLY A 233 1.13 1.79 -9.04
C GLY A 233 1.50 1.39 -10.48
N TRP A 234 0.85 1.99 -11.48
CA TRP A 234 1.14 1.69 -12.89
C TRP A 234 2.53 2.19 -13.32
N ILE A 235 2.95 3.36 -12.81
CA ILE A 235 4.30 3.89 -13.00
C ILE A 235 5.33 2.99 -12.30
N ASN A 236 5.07 2.57 -11.07
CA ASN A 236 5.98 1.68 -10.34
C ASN A 236 6.15 0.33 -11.04
N ILE A 237 5.06 -0.29 -11.50
CA ILE A 237 5.15 -1.53 -12.31
C ILE A 237 5.90 -1.28 -13.62
N MET A 238 5.68 -0.13 -14.29
CA MET A 238 6.44 0.22 -15.50
C MET A 238 7.95 0.27 -15.23
N ILE A 239 8.33 0.87 -14.10
CA ILE A 239 9.72 1.03 -13.69
C ILE A 239 10.34 -0.35 -13.41
N GLU A 240 9.71 -1.16 -12.55
CA GLU A 240 10.22 -2.48 -12.15
C GLU A 240 10.21 -3.50 -13.29
N ALA A 241 9.22 -3.43 -14.19
CA ALA A 241 9.18 -4.25 -15.40
C ALA A 241 10.05 -3.71 -16.56
N GLU A 242 10.78 -2.62 -16.35
CA GLU A 242 11.59 -1.91 -17.35
C GLU A 242 10.85 -1.51 -18.64
N LYS A 243 9.54 -1.30 -18.58
CA LYS A 243 8.67 -0.96 -19.73
C LYS A 243 8.71 0.53 -20.08
N TRP A 244 9.91 1.10 -20.18
CA TRP A 244 10.14 2.53 -20.40
C TRP A 244 9.52 3.07 -21.69
N ASP A 245 9.34 2.23 -22.72
CA ASP A 245 8.65 2.57 -23.96
C ASP A 245 7.17 2.93 -23.75
N LYS A 246 6.57 2.47 -22.64
CA LYS A 246 5.17 2.73 -22.27
C LYS A 246 4.97 4.00 -21.47
N TRP A 247 6.02 4.70 -21.07
CA TRP A 247 5.90 5.91 -20.25
C TRP A 247 5.01 6.98 -20.89
N SER A 248 5.15 7.20 -22.20
CA SER A 248 4.34 8.20 -22.92
C SER A 248 2.83 7.93 -22.82
N LEU A 249 2.41 6.66 -22.80
CA LEU A 249 1.02 6.26 -22.63
C LEU A 249 0.51 6.63 -21.23
N ILE A 250 1.24 6.22 -20.19
CA ILE A 250 0.86 6.46 -18.80
C ILE A 250 0.86 7.96 -18.50
N GLN A 251 1.93 8.65 -18.87
CA GLN A 251 2.08 10.09 -18.66
C GLN A 251 0.91 10.88 -19.28
N ASN A 252 0.46 10.50 -20.47
CA ASN A 252 -0.68 11.15 -21.11
C ASN A 252 -1.99 10.93 -20.34
N LYS A 253 -2.22 9.74 -19.78
CA LYS A 253 -3.41 9.45 -18.96
C LYS A 253 -3.38 10.19 -17.63
N VAL A 254 -2.26 10.13 -16.90
CA VAL A 254 -2.08 10.85 -15.63
C VAL A 254 -2.25 12.36 -15.81
N ARG A 255 -1.70 12.94 -16.88
CA ARG A 255 -1.89 14.37 -17.19
C ARG A 255 -3.34 14.72 -17.50
N LYS A 256 -4.14 13.81 -18.05
CA LYS A 256 -5.58 14.04 -18.26
C LYS A 256 -6.31 14.04 -16.92
N LEU A 257 -6.01 13.10 -16.02
CA LEU A 257 -6.55 13.07 -14.67
C LEU A 257 -6.23 14.36 -13.89
N ILE A 258 -4.96 14.76 -13.86
CA ILE A 258 -4.53 16.00 -13.19
C ILE A 258 -5.31 17.23 -13.70
N LYS A 259 -5.67 17.25 -14.99
CA LYS A 259 -6.42 18.36 -15.60
C LYS A 259 -7.92 18.30 -15.32
N SER A 260 -8.50 17.12 -15.13
CA SER A 260 -9.94 16.97 -14.85
C SER A 260 -10.29 17.36 -13.41
N VAL A 261 -9.34 17.20 -12.47
CA VAL A 261 -9.52 17.60 -11.07
C VAL A 261 -9.34 19.12 -10.93
N THR A 262 -10.39 19.81 -10.50
CA THR A 262 -10.39 21.28 -10.36
C THR A 262 -10.27 21.75 -8.91
N ASP A 263 -10.70 20.93 -7.94
CA ASP A 263 -10.59 21.24 -6.52
C ASP A 263 -9.12 21.32 -6.07
N ILE A 264 -8.81 22.31 -5.23
CA ILE A 264 -7.43 22.60 -4.84
C ILE A 264 -6.90 21.62 -3.79
N GLU A 265 -7.74 21.12 -2.89
CA GLU A 265 -7.34 20.16 -1.86
C GLU A 265 -7.12 18.78 -2.50
N ASP A 266 -7.97 18.39 -3.44
CA ASP A 266 -7.78 17.17 -4.22
C ASP A 266 -6.49 17.21 -5.06
N ARG A 267 -6.20 18.35 -5.69
CA ARG A 267 -4.92 18.54 -6.41
C ARG A 267 -3.71 18.51 -5.51
N LYS A 268 -3.84 19.06 -4.30
CA LYS A 268 -2.80 19.01 -3.27
C LYS A 268 -2.58 17.57 -2.78
N MET A 269 -3.65 16.80 -2.59
CA MET A 269 -3.58 15.38 -2.26
C MET A 269 -2.81 14.60 -3.34
N MET A 270 -3.16 14.79 -4.63
CA MET A 270 -2.41 14.15 -5.72
C MET A 270 -0.93 14.55 -5.74
N ALA A 271 -0.63 15.84 -5.53
CA ALA A 271 0.75 16.31 -5.46
C ALA A 271 1.52 15.68 -4.28
N MET A 272 0.90 15.54 -3.12
CA MET A 272 1.48 14.89 -1.96
C MET A 272 1.76 13.41 -2.22
N ALA A 273 0.83 12.68 -2.85
CA ALA A 273 1.02 11.28 -3.21
C ALA A 273 2.22 11.10 -4.16
N PHE A 274 2.41 12.00 -5.13
CA PHE A 274 3.61 11.97 -5.97
C PHE A 274 4.89 12.33 -5.20
N VAL A 275 4.82 13.24 -4.24
CA VAL A 275 6.01 13.63 -3.46
C VAL A 275 6.46 12.51 -2.52
N GLU A 276 5.52 11.75 -1.96
CA GLU A 276 5.82 10.54 -1.17
C GLU A 276 6.63 9.55 -2.00
N GLU A 277 6.12 9.17 -3.19
CA GLU A 277 6.84 8.28 -4.12
C GLU A 277 8.18 8.85 -4.56
N HIS A 278 8.25 10.15 -4.86
CA HIS A 278 9.52 10.82 -5.16
C HIS A 278 10.54 10.61 -4.03
N ASP A 279 10.14 10.82 -2.77
CA ASP A 279 11.03 10.77 -1.63
C ASP A 279 11.55 9.35 -1.40
N ASP A 280 10.71 8.33 -1.62
CA ASP A 280 11.12 6.92 -1.55
C ASP A 280 12.22 6.60 -2.57
N TYR A 281 12.04 6.98 -3.85
CA TYR A 281 13.09 6.77 -4.87
C TYR A 281 14.34 7.62 -4.62
N TYR A 282 14.18 8.86 -4.17
CA TYR A 282 15.29 9.77 -3.93
C TYR A 282 16.20 9.28 -2.80
N GLN A 283 15.61 8.75 -1.71
CA GLN A 283 16.36 8.23 -0.56
C GLN A 283 17.26 7.05 -0.92
N VAL A 284 16.84 6.22 -1.87
CA VAL A 284 17.64 5.09 -2.38
C VAL A 284 18.45 5.46 -3.62
N ALA A 285 18.64 6.76 -3.88
CA ALA A 285 19.44 7.32 -4.96
C ALA A 285 19.02 6.88 -6.38
N ARG A 286 17.72 6.61 -6.59
CA ARG A 286 17.10 6.34 -7.91
C ARG A 286 16.53 7.63 -8.49
N PHE A 287 17.42 8.50 -8.98
CA PHE A 287 17.04 9.89 -9.28
C PHE A 287 16.23 10.05 -10.56
N LYS A 288 16.46 9.19 -11.57
CA LYS A 288 15.66 9.17 -12.80
C LYS A 288 14.18 8.88 -12.51
N GLU A 289 13.90 7.94 -11.63
CA GLU A 289 12.57 7.57 -11.17
C GLU A 289 11.96 8.70 -10.36
N ALA A 290 12.71 9.23 -9.37
CA ALA A 290 12.27 10.36 -8.57
C ALA A 290 11.87 11.56 -9.46
N GLU A 291 12.64 11.88 -10.52
CA GLU A 291 12.34 12.98 -11.45
C GLU A 291 10.93 12.89 -12.07
N ILE A 292 10.43 11.67 -12.33
CA ILE A 292 9.08 11.46 -12.87
C ILE A 292 8.03 12.00 -11.91
N PHE A 293 8.12 11.60 -10.66
CA PHE A 293 7.11 11.90 -9.66
C PHE A 293 7.10 13.38 -9.29
N ILE A 294 8.26 14.02 -9.15
CA ILE A 294 8.31 15.46 -8.88
C ILE A 294 7.85 16.31 -10.07
N ASP A 295 8.06 15.89 -11.33
CA ASP A 295 7.43 16.53 -12.50
C ASP A 295 5.90 16.47 -12.42
N LEU A 296 5.35 15.32 -12.03
CA LEU A 296 3.91 15.14 -11.86
C LEU A 296 3.36 15.98 -10.71
N ALA A 297 4.06 16.07 -9.57
CA ALA A 297 3.69 16.94 -8.46
C ALA A 297 3.64 18.42 -8.87
N CYS A 298 4.66 18.90 -9.60
CA CYS A 298 4.67 20.26 -10.14
C CYS A 298 3.49 20.51 -11.12
N ARG A 299 3.06 19.50 -11.89
CA ARG A 299 1.88 19.63 -12.77
C ARG A 299 0.57 19.63 -12.00
N ALA A 300 0.49 18.85 -10.93
CA ALA A 300 -0.66 18.85 -10.03
C ALA A 300 -0.80 20.23 -9.35
N MET A 301 0.31 20.87 -8.97
CA MET A 301 0.33 22.17 -8.28
C MET A 301 1.27 23.20 -8.96
N PRO A 302 0.92 23.72 -10.15
CA PRO A 302 1.84 24.54 -10.97
C PRO A 302 2.12 25.94 -10.43
N LYS A 303 1.28 26.43 -9.50
CA LYS A 303 1.48 27.73 -8.83
C LYS A 303 2.23 27.60 -7.51
N ASP A 304 2.40 26.38 -7.01
CA ASP A 304 3.08 26.12 -5.75
C ASP A 304 4.59 26.06 -5.98
N LYS A 305 5.30 27.04 -5.42
CA LYS A 305 6.76 27.14 -5.56
C LYS A 305 7.51 26.18 -4.62
N SER A 306 6.83 25.56 -3.65
CA SER A 306 7.47 24.63 -2.71
C SER A 306 8.12 23.44 -3.42
N TYR A 307 7.52 22.96 -4.51
CA TYR A 307 8.05 21.84 -5.31
C TYR A 307 9.16 22.25 -6.29
N ALA A 308 9.29 23.54 -6.61
CA ALA A 308 10.23 23.99 -7.65
C ALA A 308 11.70 23.75 -7.26
N GLU A 309 12.03 23.94 -5.99
CA GLU A 309 13.38 23.67 -5.48
C GLU A 309 13.69 22.18 -5.50
N LYS A 310 12.77 21.35 -4.98
CA LYS A 310 12.89 19.90 -4.99
C LYS A 310 13.05 19.37 -6.42
N TYR A 311 12.21 19.84 -7.36
CA TYR A 311 12.32 19.52 -8.80
C TYR A 311 13.71 19.85 -9.37
N ARG A 312 14.23 21.05 -9.08
CA ARG A 312 15.56 21.48 -9.55
C ARG A 312 16.65 20.56 -9.04
N GLN A 313 16.64 20.25 -7.75
CA GLN A 313 17.65 19.40 -7.11
C GLN A 313 17.60 17.98 -7.68
N THR A 314 16.42 17.37 -7.76
CA THR A 314 16.24 16.02 -8.30
C THR A 314 16.69 15.93 -9.76
N ARG A 315 16.37 16.93 -10.56
CA ARG A 315 16.80 16.99 -11.96
C ARG A 315 18.32 17.14 -12.11
N GLU A 316 18.98 17.86 -11.20
CA GLU A 316 20.44 17.90 -11.17
C GLU A 316 21.02 16.50 -10.88
N MET A 317 20.47 15.81 -9.87
CA MET A 317 20.91 14.46 -9.51
C MET A 317 20.67 13.44 -10.64
N ALA A 318 19.49 13.44 -11.26
CA ALA A 318 19.18 12.56 -12.40
C ALA A 318 20.11 12.80 -13.60
N ARG A 319 20.48 14.06 -13.86
CA ARG A 319 21.47 14.40 -14.90
C ARG A 319 22.87 13.91 -14.53
N PHE A 320 23.26 14.03 -13.27
CA PHE A 320 24.53 13.51 -12.78
C PHE A 320 24.58 12.00 -12.93
N GLU A 321 23.57 11.28 -12.43
CA GLU A 321 23.44 9.82 -12.50
C GLU A 321 23.55 9.32 -13.95
N LYS A 322 22.80 9.95 -14.88
CA LYS A 322 22.89 9.62 -16.31
C LYS A 322 24.30 9.87 -16.88
N ALA A 323 24.95 10.96 -16.49
CA ALA A 323 26.31 11.23 -16.93
C ALA A 323 27.29 10.21 -16.34
N PHE A 324 27.09 9.83 -15.09
CA PHE A 324 27.91 8.88 -14.34
C PHE A 324 27.87 7.48 -14.94
N PHE A 325 26.69 6.94 -15.27
CA PHE A 325 26.58 5.63 -15.93
C PHE A 325 27.23 5.60 -17.32
N ARG A 326 27.28 6.74 -18.03
CA ARG A 326 28.02 6.84 -19.29
C ARG A 326 29.53 6.86 -19.04
N LEU A 327 29.98 7.63 -18.06
CA LEU A 327 31.38 7.70 -17.65
C LEU A 327 31.94 6.32 -17.25
N GLN A 328 31.17 5.51 -16.53
CA GLN A 328 31.58 4.15 -16.15
C GLN A 328 31.84 3.21 -17.34
N ARG A 329 31.26 3.52 -18.52
CA ARG A 329 31.40 2.73 -19.76
C ARG A 329 32.31 3.40 -20.78
N ASP A 330 32.88 4.57 -20.45
CA ASP A 330 33.73 5.33 -21.36
C ASP A 330 35.17 4.85 -21.21
N GLU A 331 35.62 4.03 -22.16
CA GLU A 331 36.98 3.45 -22.18
C GLU A 331 38.08 4.51 -22.38
N ASP A 332 37.74 5.72 -22.86
CA ASP A 332 38.70 6.80 -23.04
C ASP A 332 39.00 7.55 -21.73
N ILE A 333 38.19 7.34 -20.67
CA ILE A 333 38.41 7.96 -19.38
C ILE A 333 38.94 6.91 -18.41
N ILE A 334 40.04 7.24 -17.73
CA ILE A 334 40.65 6.32 -16.78
C ILE A 334 39.63 5.93 -15.67
N PRO A 335 39.46 4.62 -15.36
CA PRO A 335 38.46 4.15 -14.39
C PRO A 335 38.52 4.80 -13.00
N LEU A 336 39.72 5.24 -12.59
CA LEU A 336 39.95 5.93 -11.32
C LEU A 336 39.08 7.20 -11.15
N LEU A 337 38.84 7.96 -12.22
CA LEU A 337 38.02 9.17 -12.14
C LEU A 337 36.54 8.84 -11.92
N SER A 338 36.08 7.74 -12.53
CA SER A 338 34.74 7.20 -12.28
C SER A 338 34.58 6.77 -10.82
N LEU A 339 35.61 6.14 -10.23
CA LEU A 339 35.62 5.78 -8.81
C LEU A 339 35.52 6.99 -7.89
N TYR A 340 36.32 8.04 -8.12
CA TYR A 340 36.24 9.26 -7.31
C TYR A 340 34.90 9.98 -7.46
N ALA A 341 34.39 10.10 -8.68
CA ALA A 341 33.06 10.66 -8.92
C ALA A 341 31.97 9.86 -8.20
N PHE A 342 32.08 8.52 -8.16
CA PHE A 342 31.16 7.65 -7.42
C PHE A 342 31.25 7.89 -5.91
N GLN A 343 32.46 7.85 -5.36
CA GLN A 343 32.70 8.03 -3.92
C GLN A 343 32.14 9.37 -3.45
N TRP A 344 32.52 10.47 -4.09
CA TRP A 344 32.06 11.80 -3.68
C TRP A 344 30.56 12.01 -3.87
N PHE A 345 29.92 11.29 -4.79
CA PHE A 345 28.49 11.46 -5.05
C PHE A 345 27.62 10.63 -4.12
N TYR A 346 28.00 9.38 -3.88
CA TYR A 346 27.18 8.43 -3.11
C TYR A 346 27.60 8.31 -1.64
N GLU A 347 28.67 8.98 -1.20
CA GLU A 347 29.03 9.02 0.23
C GLU A 347 27.85 9.50 1.10
N ASP A 348 27.11 10.51 0.63
CA ASP A 348 25.93 11.05 1.32
C ASP A 348 24.69 10.13 1.26
N PHE A 349 24.65 9.14 0.37
CA PHE A 349 23.45 8.33 0.09
C PHE A 349 23.59 6.85 0.44
N LEU A 350 24.72 6.22 0.13
CA LEU A 350 24.93 4.77 0.25
C LEU A 350 25.80 4.39 1.46
N GLY A 351 26.32 5.40 2.17
CA GLY A 351 27.20 5.20 3.32
C GLY A 351 28.60 4.68 2.95
N PRO A 352 29.51 4.62 3.94
CA PRO A 352 30.92 4.27 3.72
C PRO A 352 31.13 2.79 3.32
N GLU A 353 30.21 1.89 3.68
CA GLU A 353 30.35 0.46 3.39
C GLU A 353 30.20 0.16 1.89
N MET A 354 29.18 0.76 1.26
CA MET A 354 28.94 0.57 -0.18
C MET A 354 30.07 1.21 -1.01
N THR A 355 30.54 2.40 -0.64
CA THR A 355 31.66 3.05 -1.34
C THR A 355 32.96 2.25 -1.20
N ALA A 356 33.20 1.61 -0.05
CA ALA A 356 34.32 0.68 0.14
C ALA A 356 34.19 -0.60 -0.69
N PHE A 357 32.97 -1.14 -0.86
CA PHE A 357 32.72 -2.32 -1.69
C PHE A 357 33.12 -2.09 -3.17
N TYR A 358 32.69 -0.97 -3.76
CA TYR A 358 33.06 -0.63 -5.14
C TYR A 358 34.57 -0.40 -5.30
N ARG A 359 35.21 0.27 -4.32
CA ARG A 359 36.67 0.45 -4.30
C ARG A 359 37.38 -0.91 -4.32
N LYS A 360 36.91 -1.86 -3.51
CA LYS A 360 37.46 -3.22 -3.45
C LYS A 360 37.33 -3.99 -4.78
N GLN A 361 36.25 -3.78 -5.54
CA GLN A 361 36.06 -4.45 -6.84
C GLN A 361 37.10 -4.03 -7.89
N LEU A 362 37.53 -2.76 -7.89
CA LEU A 362 38.62 -2.28 -8.75
C LEU A 362 39.98 -2.83 -8.33
N GLY A 363 40.15 -3.21 -7.06
CA GLY A 363 41.38 -3.76 -6.49
C GLY A 363 42.33 -2.67 -5.99
N GLU A 364 42.75 -2.77 -4.73
CA GLU A 364 43.60 -1.76 -4.09
C GLU A 364 44.96 -1.61 -4.78
N ASP A 365 45.57 -2.70 -5.27
CA ASP A 365 46.84 -2.63 -5.97
C ASP A 365 46.72 -1.92 -7.33
N PHE A 366 45.60 -2.17 -8.04
CA PHE A 366 45.31 -1.49 -9.31
C PHE A 366 45.08 0.01 -9.08
N ILE A 367 44.29 0.37 -8.05
CA ILE A 367 44.07 1.77 -7.67
C ILE A 367 45.40 2.45 -7.35
N ARG A 368 46.24 1.85 -6.51
CA ARG A 368 47.56 2.40 -6.15
C ARG A 368 48.46 2.62 -7.36
N GLN A 369 48.45 1.70 -8.32
CA GLN A 369 49.23 1.85 -9.55
C GLN A 369 48.70 3.02 -10.39
N MET A 370 47.38 3.14 -10.55
CA MET A 370 46.77 4.26 -11.28
C MET A 370 47.02 5.61 -10.61
N GLU A 371 46.99 5.67 -9.28
CA GLU A 371 47.23 6.89 -8.49
C GLU A 371 48.64 7.47 -8.68
N GLN A 372 49.59 6.69 -9.19
CA GLN A 372 50.95 7.13 -9.52
C GLN A 372 51.07 7.72 -10.93
N LEU A 373 50.04 7.61 -11.76
CA LEU A 373 50.05 8.07 -13.16
C LEU A 373 49.57 9.53 -13.27
N ASP A 374 50.35 10.48 -12.72
CA ASP A 374 49.98 11.90 -12.65
C ASP A 374 49.55 12.52 -13.99
N GLU A 375 50.28 12.24 -15.07
CA GLU A 375 49.98 12.78 -16.42
C GLU A 375 48.62 12.28 -16.92
N PHE A 376 48.37 10.97 -16.81
CA PHE A 376 47.11 10.35 -17.22
C PHE A 376 45.92 10.82 -16.38
N ILE A 377 46.12 11.08 -15.08
CA ILE A 377 45.08 11.64 -14.21
C ILE A 377 44.72 13.04 -14.67
N VAL A 378 45.70 13.91 -14.90
CA VAL A 378 45.44 15.29 -15.33
C VAL A 378 44.78 15.32 -16.71
N GLU A 379 45.28 14.53 -17.67
CA GLU A 379 44.64 14.38 -18.99
C GLU A 379 43.20 13.86 -18.88
N GLY A 380 42.99 12.84 -18.05
CA GLY A 380 41.69 12.27 -17.77
C GLY A 380 40.71 13.28 -17.18
N ILE A 381 41.14 14.13 -16.23
CA ILE A 381 40.29 15.17 -15.64
C ILE A 381 39.94 16.25 -16.68
N MET A 382 40.88 16.61 -17.57
CA MET A 382 40.59 17.53 -18.67
C MET A 382 39.58 16.93 -19.66
N ALA A 383 39.72 15.65 -19.99
CA ALA A 383 38.77 14.92 -20.83
C ALA A 383 37.39 14.81 -20.15
N LEU A 384 37.35 14.51 -18.85
CA LEU A 384 36.15 14.50 -18.01
C LEU A 384 35.43 15.86 -18.05
N LYS A 385 36.16 16.97 -17.88
CA LYS A 385 35.60 18.33 -17.95
C LYS A 385 34.91 18.61 -19.29
N LYS A 386 35.47 18.11 -20.39
CA LYS A 386 34.92 18.31 -21.74
C LYS A 386 33.74 17.38 -22.04
N LYS A 387 33.87 16.08 -21.76
CA LYS A 387 32.85 15.05 -22.08
C LYS A 387 31.71 14.99 -21.06
N TYR A 388 31.99 15.25 -19.79
CA TYR A 388 31.08 15.12 -18.65
C TYR A 388 31.05 16.38 -17.77
N PRO A 389 30.68 17.55 -18.32
CA PRO A 389 30.73 18.82 -17.59
C PRO A 389 29.86 18.81 -16.32
N VAL A 390 28.75 18.06 -16.30
CA VAL A 390 27.89 17.93 -15.11
C VAL A 390 28.65 17.29 -13.93
N ILE A 391 29.48 16.28 -14.19
CA ILE A 391 30.29 15.60 -13.16
C ILE A 391 31.41 16.52 -12.68
N TYR A 392 32.08 17.18 -13.62
CA TYR A 392 33.17 18.09 -13.29
C TYR A 392 32.69 19.32 -12.49
N ILE A 393 31.59 19.95 -12.90
CA ILE A 393 31.07 21.17 -12.24
C ILE A 393 30.69 20.87 -10.79
N ARG A 394 30.05 19.72 -10.53
CA ARG A 394 29.60 19.34 -9.19
C ARG A 394 30.76 19.21 -8.20
N PHE A 395 31.88 18.63 -8.63
CA PHE A 395 33.07 18.42 -7.80
C PHE A 395 34.27 19.26 -8.26
N LYS A 396 33.99 20.48 -8.77
CA LYS A 396 35.00 21.33 -9.40
C LYS A 396 36.19 21.59 -8.48
N ALA A 397 35.93 21.84 -7.20
CA ALA A 397 36.99 22.11 -6.23
C ALA A 397 37.94 20.91 -6.07
N GLN A 398 37.38 19.70 -5.94
CA GLN A 398 38.14 18.47 -5.80
C GLN A 398 38.95 18.16 -7.06
N TRP A 399 38.35 18.32 -8.24
CA TRP A 399 39.05 18.11 -9.51
C TRP A 399 40.17 19.14 -9.74
N ASP A 400 39.93 20.41 -9.43
CA ASP A 400 40.93 21.47 -9.60
C ASP A 400 42.11 21.31 -8.63
N ASP A 401 41.86 20.86 -7.40
CA ASP A 401 42.90 20.55 -6.42
C ASP A 401 43.76 19.35 -6.86
N MET A 402 43.13 18.29 -7.37
CA MET A 402 43.84 17.14 -7.96
C MET A 402 44.71 17.55 -9.16
N ILE A 403 44.22 18.43 -10.03
CA ILE A 403 45.03 18.98 -11.12
C ILE A 403 46.21 19.73 -10.53
N THR A 404 45.98 20.64 -9.60
CA THR A 404 47.00 21.56 -9.07
C THR A 404 48.13 20.80 -8.35
N SER A 405 47.76 19.86 -7.46
CA SER A 405 48.72 19.05 -6.69
C SER A 405 49.62 18.18 -7.58
N ARG A 406 49.10 17.69 -8.71
CA ARG A 406 49.82 16.80 -9.64
C ARG A 406 50.55 17.54 -10.76
N TYR A 407 50.07 18.72 -11.17
CA TYR A 407 50.69 19.52 -12.24
C TYR A 407 52.15 19.92 -11.94
N GLY A 408 52.46 20.15 -10.66
CA GLY A 408 53.81 20.44 -10.18
C GLY A 408 54.81 19.28 -10.37
N MET A 409 54.32 18.04 -10.42
CA MET A 409 55.13 16.83 -10.58
C MET A 409 55.36 16.45 -12.06
N LEU A 410 54.60 17.04 -12.98
CA LEU A 410 54.72 16.78 -14.41
C LEU A 410 56.01 17.34 -15.01
N ASN A 411 56.61 16.56 -15.92
CA ASN A 411 57.76 16.99 -16.70
C ASN A 411 57.38 18.08 -17.74
N ARG A 412 58.38 18.70 -18.35
CA ARG A 412 58.20 19.84 -19.27
C ARG A 412 57.44 19.47 -20.57
N GLU A 413 57.55 18.22 -21.03
CA GLU A 413 56.88 17.74 -22.24
C GLU A 413 55.39 17.46 -21.98
N ALA A 414 55.08 16.80 -20.87
CA ALA A 414 53.72 16.57 -20.39
C ALA A 414 52.95 17.89 -20.22
N ARG A 415 53.58 18.90 -19.59
CA ARG A 415 52.97 20.24 -19.43
C ARG A 415 52.72 20.95 -20.77
N ARG A 416 53.44 20.62 -21.84
CA ARG A 416 53.23 21.19 -23.19
C ARG A 416 52.07 20.53 -23.92
N ARG A 417 51.81 19.24 -23.68
CA ARG A 417 50.66 18.51 -24.27
C ARG A 417 49.33 18.89 -23.64
N LEU A 418 49.36 19.34 -22.38
CA LEU A 418 48.19 19.75 -21.57
C LEU A 418 47.77 21.22 -21.77
N ARG A 419 48.49 22.01 -22.57
CA ARG A 419 48.11 23.38 -22.95
C ARG A 419 47.38 23.37 -24.28
#